data_AF-A0A932ZL56-F1
#
_entry.id   AF-A0A932ZL56-F1
#
_cell.length_a   1.000
_cell.length_b   1.000
_cell.length_c   1.000
_cell.angle_alpha   90.00
_cell.angle_beta   90.00
_cell.angle_gamma   90.00
#
_symmetry.space_group_name_H-M   'P 1'
#
loop_
_entity.id
_entity.type
_entity.pdbx_description
1 polymer ?
#
loop_
_entity_poly.entity_id
_entity_poly.type
_entity_poly.pdbx_seq_one_letter_code
_entity_poly.pdbx_strand_id
1 'polypeptide(L)'
;MKKSSLALFVFLLLSVVRSPWSVVHAPSPIYRIQIEDYIIHPITAEYIAKALERAEAENAQALLIVMDTPGGLLESTREIVKKIMNTPVPVIVYVSPAGSRAASAGVFITLAAHVAAMAPTTHIGAAHPVELGEGDRNPFKDLGEKEGPGTEEKGPRTTDHGPRTTDQE
;
A
#
# COMPACT_ATOMS: atom_id res chain seq x y z
N MET A 1 10.02 39.56 66.97
CA MET A 1 9.94 38.10 66.78
C MET A 1 8.74 37.61 65.94
N LYS A 2 7.79 38.46 65.47
CA LYS A 2 6.57 37.99 64.76
C LYS A 2 6.64 37.94 63.22
N LYS A 3 7.55 38.68 62.58
CA LYS A 3 7.60 38.82 61.10
C LYS A 3 8.29 37.64 60.38
N SER A 4 9.28 37.01 61.02
CA SER A 4 9.99 35.84 60.50
C SER A 4 9.13 34.58 60.49
N SER A 5 8.22 34.42 61.47
CA SER A 5 7.31 33.27 61.55
C SER A 5 6.23 33.29 60.47
N LEU A 6 5.81 34.47 60.00
CA LEU A 6 4.82 34.61 58.93
C LEU A 6 5.43 34.32 57.55
N ALA A 7 6.66 34.76 57.31
CA ALA A 7 7.40 34.48 56.08
C ALA A 7 7.65 32.98 55.88
N LEU A 8 7.97 32.25 56.97
CA LEU A 8 8.15 30.81 56.94
C LEU A 8 6.85 30.06 56.62
N PHE A 9 5.71 30.57 57.12
CA PHE A 9 4.40 29.99 56.88
C PHE A 9 3.92 30.20 55.43
N VAL A 10 4.19 31.38 54.85
CA VAL A 10 3.91 31.66 53.44
C VAL A 10 4.80 30.82 52.51
N PHE A 11 6.07 30.62 52.86
CA PHE A 11 6.98 29.75 52.10
C PHE A 11 6.58 28.27 52.16
N LEU A 12 6.03 27.81 53.30
CA LEU A 12 5.46 26.48 53.46
C LEU A 12 4.16 26.30 52.63
N LEU A 13 3.31 27.32 52.58
CA LEU A 13 2.08 27.31 51.76
C LEU A 13 2.38 27.29 50.25
N LEU A 14 3.41 28.00 49.80
CA LEU A 14 3.85 28.01 48.40
C LEU A 14 4.56 26.73 47.96
N SER A 15 5.12 25.94 48.87
CA SER A 15 5.78 24.67 48.55
C SER A 15 4.80 23.50 48.42
N VAL A 16 3.62 23.56 49.05
CA VAL A 16 2.57 22.53 48.91
C VAL A 16 1.88 22.57 47.53
N VAL A 17 1.85 23.72 46.86
CA VAL A 17 1.28 23.86 45.49
C VAL A 17 2.20 23.29 44.41
N ARG A 18 3.44 22.94 44.74
CA ARG A 18 4.44 22.41 43.80
C ARG A 18 4.39 20.89 43.64
N SER A 19 3.32 20.24 44.10
CA SER A 19 3.13 18.82 43.85
C SER A 19 2.76 18.63 42.38
N PRO A 20 3.54 17.91 41.56
CA PRO A 20 3.16 17.60 40.20
C PRO A 20 1.97 16.66 40.29
N TRP A 21 0.77 17.22 40.15
CA TRP A 21 -0.42 16.43 39.87
C TRP A 21 -0.13 15.73 38.55
N SER A 22 0.31 14.47 38.64
CA SER A 22 0.55 13.66 37.47
C SER A 22 -0.82 13.40 36.88
N VAL A 23 -1.17 14.13 35.83
CA VAL A 23 -2.32 13.80 35.00
C VAL A 23 -1.97 12.45 34.38
N VAL A 24 -2.57 11.39 34.92
CA VAL A 24 -2.54 10.07 34.29
C VAL A 24 -3.33 10.22 33.00
N HIS A 25 -2.64 10.51 31.89
CA HIS A 25 -3.24 10.41 30.57
C HIS A 25 -3.52 8.93 30.32
N ALA A 26 -4.78 8.60 30.02
CA ALA A 26 -5.08 7.29 29.48
C ALA A 26 -4.20 7.06 28.24
N PRO A 27 -3.65 5.85 28.03
CA PRO A 27 -2.84 5.58 26.86
C PRO A 27 -3.66 5.90 25.60
N SER A 28 -3.13 6.77 24.73
CA SER A 28 -3.76 7.08 23.45
C SER A 28 -3.97 5.78 22.66
N PRO A 29 -5.14 5.55 22.06
CA PRO A 29 -5.46 4.29 21.40
C PRO A 29 -4.64 4.09 20.12
N ILE A 30 -4.47 2.83 19.72
CA ILE A 30 -4.13 2.47 18.34
C ILE A 30 -5.41 1.96 17.70
N TYR A 31 -5.88 2.65 16.66
CA TYR A 31 -7.03 2.21 15.89
C TYR A 31 -6.64 1.08 14.95
N ARG A 32 -7.53 0.10 14.77
CA ARG A 32 -7.32 -1.00 13.84
C ARG A 32 -8.49 -1.11 12.88
N ILE A 33 -8.18 -1.19 11.59
CA ILE A 33 -9.11 -1.60 10.55
C ILE A 33 -8.56 -2.82 9.81
N GLN A 34 -9.44 -3.51 9.10
CA GLN A 34 -9.11 -4.75 8.44
C GLN A 34 -9.71 -4.80 7.04
N ILE A 35 -8.87 -5.13 6.07
CA ILE A 35 -9.20 -5.32 4.65
C ILE A 35 -8.78 -6.76 4.35
N GLU A 36 -9.74 -7.68 4.24
CA GLU A 36 -9.50 -9.12 4.06
C GLU A 36 -9.97 -9.57 2.69
N ASP A 37 -9.02 -9.99 1.85
CA ASP A 37 -9.19 -10.37 0.44
C ASP A 37 -10.17 -9.46 -0.32
N TYR A 38 -9.99 -8.15 -0.16
CA TYR A 38 -10.97 -7.16 -0.61
C TYR A 38 -10.39 -6.16 -1.60
N ILE A 39 -11.22 -5.72 -2.54
CA ILE A 39 -10.81 -4.81 -3.63
C ILE A 39 -10.73 -3.37 -3.10
N ILE A 40 -9.74 -2.62 -3.59
CA ILE A 40 -9.66 -1.17 -3.39
C ILE A 40 -10.62 -0.46 -4.35
N HIS A 41 -11.72 0.04 -3.82
CA HIS A 41 -12.76 0.77 -4.56
C HIS A 41 -13.29 1.94 -3.71
N PRO A 42 -14.21 2.79 -4.20
CA PRO A 42 -14.64 3.99 -3.48
C PRO A 42 -15.14 3.76 -2.06
N ILE A 43 -15.86 2.67 -1.78
CA ILE A 43 -16.34 2.39 -0.41
C ILE A 43 -15.17 2.03 0.53
N THR A 44 -14.12 1.38 0.02
CA THR A 44 -12.90 1.05 0.79
C THR A 44 -12.08 2.32 1.08
N ALA A 45 -12.00 3.23 0.10
CA ALA A 45 -11.37 4.53 0.27
C ALA A 45 -12.09 5.35 1.35
N GLU A 46 -13.41 5.42 1.30
CA GLU A 46 -14.24 6.08 2.31
C GLU A 46 -14.09 5.43 3.70
N TYR A 47 -14.02 4.10 3.76
CA TYR A 47 -13.82 3.37 5.01
C TYR A 47 -12.48 3.72 5.66
N ILE A 48 -11.39 3.73 4.89
CA ILE A 48 -10.06 4.14 5.38
C ILE A 48 -10.06 5.62 5.78
N ALA A 49 -10.72 6.48 5.00
CA ALA A 49 -10.85 7.90 5.32
C ALA A 49 -11.51 8.13 6.68
N LYS A 50 -12.65 7.48 6.93
CA LYS A 50 -13.34 7.55 8.23
C LYS A 50 -12.50 7.04 9.39
N ALA A 51 -11.70 5.99 9.15
CA ALA A 51 -10.80 5.46 10.16
C ALA A 51 -9.69 6.46 10.52
N LEU A 52 -9.14 7.16 9.53
CA LEU A 52 -8.17 8.24 9.72
C LEU A 52 -8.78 9.42 10.47
N GLU A 53 -9.94 9.90 10.04
CA GLU A 53 -10.67 11.00 10.70
C GLU A 53 -10.98 10.66 12.16
N ARG A 54 -11.38 9.41 12.43
CA ARG A 54 -11.64 8.95 13.79
C ARG A 54 -10.37 8.90 14.63
N ALA A 55 -9.29 8.36 14.08
CA ALA A 55 -8.00 8.28 14.76
C ALA A 55 -7.45 9.69 15.07
N GLU A 56 -7.64 10.64 14.16
CA GLU A 56 -7.23 12.03 14.35
C GLU A 56 -8.07 12.72 15.42
N ALA A 57 -9.40 12.61 15.36
CA ALA A 57 -10.32 13.21 16.32
C ALA A 57 -10.05 12.74 17.77
N GLU A 58 -9.52 11.53 17.93
CA GLU A 58 -9.21 10.95 19.24
C GLU A 58 -7.74 11.02 19.63
N ASN A 59 -6.89 11.73 18.86
CA ASN A 59 -5.46 11.82 19.12
C ASN A 59 -4.81 10.42 19.29
N ALA A 60 -5.18 9.50 18.41
CA ALA A 60 -4.66 8.14 18.39
C ALA A 60 -3.15 8.12 18.13
N GLN A 61 -2.46 7.12 18.69
CA GLN A 61 -1.02 6.94 18.45
C GLN A 61 -0.73 6.50 17.02
N ALA A 62 -1.63 5.71 16.45
CA ALA A 62 -1.53 5.25 15.07
C ALA A 62 -2.87 4.67 14.56
N LEU A 63 -3.00 4.57 13.24
CA LEU A 63 -3.95 3.71 12.56
C LEU A 63 -3.21 2.48 12.00
N LEU A 64 -3.60 1.29 12.45
CA LEU A 64 -3.19 0.01 11.91
C LEU A 64 -4.19 -0.48 10.86
N ILE A 65 -3.73 -0.64 9.62
CA ILE A 65 -4.46 -1.24 8.52
C ILE A 65 -3.93 -2.66 8.32
N VAL A 66 -4.71 -3.66 8.72
CA VAL A 66 -4.42 -5.06 8.39
C VAL A 66 -4.91 -5.31 6.96
N MET A 67 -4.00 -5.73 6.07
CA MET A 67 -4.23 -5.70 4.63
C MET A 67 -4.06 -7.07 3.96
N ASP A 68 -5.08 -7.44 3.21
CA ASP A 68 -5.07 -8.44 2.17
C ASP A 68 -5.94 -7.93 1.00
N THR A 69 -5.30 -7.62 -0.13
CA THR A 69 -5.97 -7.07 -1.30
C THR A 69 -5.33 -7.57 -2.61
N PRO A 70 -6.13 -8.01 -3.59
CA PRO A 70 -5.65 -8.28 -4.94
C PRO A 70 -5.37 -6.99 -5.74
N GLY A 71 -5.73 -5.82 -5.22
CA GLY A 71 -5.62 -4.54 -5.91
C GLY A 71 -6.95 -3.80 -6.01
N GLY A 72 -7.05 -2.88 -6.96
CA GLY A 72 -8.29 -2.16 -7.23
C GLY A 72 -8.11 -0.94 -8.11
N LEU A 73 -9.05 -0.01 -7.99
CA LEU A 73 -9.15 1.16 -8.86
C LEU A 73 -8.05 2.18 -8.55
N LEU A 74 -7.42 2.68 -9.61
CA LEU A 74 -6.36 3.68 -9.52
C LEU A 74 -6.84 4.95 -8.80
N GLU A 75 -8.04 5.42 -9.08
CA GLU A 75 -8.58 6.64 -8.47
C GLU A 75 -8.75 6.49 -6.96
N SER A 76 -9.39 5.40 -6.50
CA SER A 76 -9.53 5.10 -5.07
C SER A 76 -8.16 4.93 -4.39
N THR A 77 -7.20 4.32 -5.09
CA THR A 77 -5.83 4.15 -4.57
C THR A 77 -5.15 5.51 -4.37
N ARG A 78 -5.25 6.41 -5.35
CA ARG A 78 -4.68 7.77 -5.28
C ARG A 78 -5.32 8.58 -4.15
N GLU A 79 -6.63 8.45 -3.96
CA GLU A 79 -7.33 9.10 -2.87
C GLU A 79 -6.80 8.64 -1.50
N ILE A 80 -6.70 7.32 -1.31
CA ILE A 80 -6.17 6.73 -0.06
C ILE A 80 -4.74 7.20 0.19
N VAL A 81 -3.86 7.10 -0.81
CA VAL A 81 -2.46 7.54 -0.70
C VAL A 81 -2.39 9.01 -0.32
N LYS A 82 -3.19 9.87 -0.96
CA LYS A 82 -3.22 11.29 -0.64
C LYS A 82 -3.66 11.53 0.80
N LYS A 83 -4.68 10.82 1.29
CA LYS A 83 -5.14 10.95 2.69
C LYS A 83 -4.06 10.50 3.67
N ILE A 84 -3.39 9.37 3.42
CA ILE A 84 -2.29 8.88 4.27
C ILE A 84 -1.14 9.88 4.33
N MET A 85 -0.75 10.46 3.19
CA MET A 85 0.37 11.42 3.12
C MET A 85 0.08 12.78 3.76
N ASN A 86 -1.19 13.12 4.01
CA ASN A 86 -1.59 14.41 4.57
C ASN A 86 -2.12 14.31 6.01
N THR A 87 -2.27 13.11 6.58
CA THR A 87 -2.76 12.97 7.95
C THR A 87 -1.63 13.22 8.97
N PRO A 88 -1.93 13.83 10.12
CA PRO A 88 -0.98 13.88 11.25
C PRO A 88 -0.91 12.54 12.01
N VAL A 89 -1.81 11.58 11.74
CA VAL A 89 -1.87 10.28 12.41
C VAL A 89 -0.87 9.32 11.76
N PRO A 90 0.05 8.69 12.52
CA PRO A 90 0.91 7.64 12.00
C PRO A 90 0.10 6.45 11.46
N VAL A 91 0.39 6.03 10.23
CA VAL A 91 -0.29 4.91 9.57
C VAL A 91 0.66 3.72 9.46
N ILE A 92 0.20 2.57 9.94
CA ILE A 92 0.88 1.29 9.85
C ILE A 92 0.08 0.40 8.90
N VAL A 93 0.70 -0.09 7.84
CA VAL A 93 0.12 -1.16 7.01
C VAL A 93 0.77 -2.48 7.39
N TYR A 94 -0.05 -3.47 7.73
CA TYR A 94 0.39 -4.81 8.06
C TYR A 94 -0.24 -5.83 7.12
N VAL A 95 0.56 -6.38 6.20
CA VAL A 95 0.10 -7.42 5.26
C VAL A 95 -0.01 -8.74 6.02
N SER A 96 -1.23 -9.26 6.17
CA SER A 96 -1.53 -10.37 7.07
C SER A 96 -2.95 -10.91 6.84
N PRO A 97 -3.23 -12.19 7.16
CA PRO A 97 -2.33 -13.22 7.72
C PRO A 97 -1.34 -13.82 6.71
N ALA A 98 -0.65 -14.89 7.10
CA ALA A 98 0.18 -15.70 6.18
C ALA A 98 -0.63 -16.09 4.92
N GLY A 99 -0.01 -15.97 3.75
CA GLY A 99 -0.68 -16.18 2.46
C GLY A 99 -1.39 -14.94 1.88
N SER A 100 -1.59 -13.89 2.68
CA SER A 100 -2.18 -12.63 2.20
C SER A 100 -1.23 -11.83 1.30
N ARG A 101 -1.81 -10.87 0.60
CA ARG A 101 -1.10 -10.05 -0.39
C ARG A 101 -1.44 -8.56 -0.27
N ALA A 102 -0.46 -7.73 -0.57
CA ALA A 102 -0.68 -6.33 -0.97
C ALA A 102 -0.34 -6.22 -2.46
N ALA A 103 -1.29 -6.58 -3.32
CA ALA A 103 -1.10 -6.53 -4.77
C ALA A 103 -1.63 -5.22 -5.38
N SER A 104 -1.01 -4.77 -6.47
CA SER A 104 -1.43 -3.59 -7.24
C SER A 104 -1.67 -2.36 -6.37
N ALA A 105 -2.93 -1.94 -6.17
CA ALA A 105 -3.30 -0.86 -5.26
C ALA A 105 -2.69 -1.01 -3.86
N GLY A 106 -2.65 -2.23 -3.33
CA GLY A 106 -2.07 -2.53 -2.01
C GLY A 106 -0.60 -2.14 -1.90
N VAL A 107 0.17 -2.22 -2.99
CA VAL A 107 1.58 -1.78 -3.02
C VAL A 107 1.67 -0.28 -2.74
N PHE A 108 0.88 0.52 -3.46
CA PHE A 108 0.92 1.98 -3.32
C PHE A 108 0.43 2.44 -1.95
N ILE A 109 -0.62 1.81 -1.41
CA ILE A 109 -1.11 2.12 -0.06
C ILE A 109 -0.06 1.75 0.98
N THR A 110 0.61 0.59 0.83
CA THR A 110 1.68 0.16 1.73
C THR A 110 2.89 1.11 1.68
N LEU A 111 3.28 1.56 0.47
CA LEU A 111 4.39 2.50 0.29
C LEU A 111 4.11 3.90 0.82
N ALA A 112 2.84 4.31 0.86
CA ALA A 112 2.44 5.57 1.46
C ALA A 112 2.42 5.52 3.00
N ALA A 113 2.39 4.33 3.60
CA ALA A 113 2.34 4.17 5.05
C ALA A 113 3.64 4.63 5.71
N HIS A 114 3.53 5.07 6.96
CA HIS A 114 4.67 5.48 7.77
C HIS A 114 5.50 4.27 8.21
N VAL A 115 4.80 3.15 8.45
CA VAL A 115 5.40 1.86 8.77
C VAL A 115 4.72 0.79 7.92
N ALA A 116 5.53 -0.02 7.26
CA ALA A 116 5.08 -1.23 6.57
C ALA A 116 5.62 -2.45 7.32
N ALA A 117 4.73 -3.40 7.61
CA ALA A 117 5.06 -4.68 8.20
C ALA A 117 4.37 -5.80 7.42
N MET A 118 4.95 -7.00 7.46
CA MET A 118 4.44 -8.16 6.72
C MET A 118 4.53 -9.40 7.60
N ALA A 119 3.44 -10.17 7.66
CA ALA A 119 3.48 -11.50 8.25
C ALA A 119 4.39 -12.41 7.40
N PRO A 120 5.02 -13.46 7.98
CA PRO A 120 5.75 -14.44 7.19
C PRO A 120 4.89 -15.00 6.05
N THR A 121 5.51 -15.33 4.92
CA THR A 121 4.83 -15.92 3.74
C THR A 121 3.70 -15.07 3.16
N THR A 122 3.75 -13.74 3.31
CA THR A 122 2.90 -12.80 2.58
C THR A 122 3.62 -12.25 1.35
N HIS A 123 2.86 -11.67 0.42
CA HIS A 123 3.39 -11.16 -0.84
C HIS A 123 3.07 -9.67 -1.02
N ILE A 124 3.99 -8.93 -1.63
CA ILE A 124 3.77 -7.54 -2.06
C ILE A 124 4.31 -7.38 -3.48
N GLY A 125 3.54 -6.77 -4.38
CA GLY A 125 3.95 -6.61 -5.77
C GLY A 125 2.80 -6.58 -6.78
N ALA A 126 3.07 -6.99 -8.03
CA ALA A 126 2.11 -6.97 -9.13
C ALA A 126 1.46 -5.59 -9.38
N ALA A 127 2.25 -4.51 -9.31
CA ALA A 127 1.78 -3.12 -9.44
C ALA A 127 1.70 -2.60 -10.89
N HIS A 128 1.62 -3.48 -11.88
CA HIS A 128 1.39 -3.06 -13.26
C HIS A 128 -0.06 -2.55 -13.40
N PRO A 129 -0.28 -1.29 -13.81
CA PRO A 129 -1.61 -0.81 -14.09
C PRO A 129 -2.15 -1.54 -15.32
N VAL A 130 -3.40 -1.99 -15.24
CA VAL A 130 -4.14 -2.56 -16.35
C VAL A 130 -5.44 -1.79 -16.52
N GLU A 131 -5.84 -1.55 -17.76
CA GLU A 131 -7.13 -0.93 -18.04
C GLU A 131 -8.24 -1.92 -17.70
N LEU A 132 -9.11 -1.53 -16.76
CA LEU A 132 -10.34 -2.27 -16.45
C LEU A 132 -11.40 -1.91 -17.51
N GLY A 133 -11.29 -2.49 -18.69
CA GLY A 133 -12.23 -2.26 -19.79
C GLY A 133 -11.76 -2.85 -21.11
N GLU A 134 -12.63 -3.68 -21.70
CA GLU A 134 -12.49 -4.37 -23.01
C GLU A 134 -11.27 -5.29 -23.14
N GLY A 135 -11.48 -6.57 -22.79
CA GLY A 135 -10.62 -7.63 -23.30
C GLY A 135 -10.54 -7.53 -24.80
N ASP A 136 -9.33 -7.28 -25.31
CA ASP A 136 -8.83 -7.37 -26.69
C ASP A 136 -9.93 -7.51 -27.76
N ARG A 137 -10.85 -6.55 -27.85
CA ARG A 137 -11.78 -6.42 -28.97
C ARG A 137 -11.11 -5.57 -30.02
N ASN A 138 -9.97 -6.04 -30.51
CA ASN A 138 -9.53 -5.61 -31.83
C ASN A 138 -10.22 -6.54 -32.84
N PRO A 139 -11.32 -6.11 -33.51
CA PRO A 139 -12.04 -6.94 -34.48
C PRO A 139 -11.19 -7.30 -35.71
N PHE A 140 -9.96 -6.80 -35.78
CA PHE A 140 -9.00 -7.05 -36.85
C PHE A 140 -7.86 -8.00 -36.46
N LYS A 141 -7.79 -8.48 -35.19
CA LYS A 141 -6.71 -9.38 -34.76
C LYS A 141 -6.78 -10.76 -35.43
N ASP A 142 -7.99 -11.22 -35.77
CA ASP A 142 -8.24 -12.50 -36.44
C ASP A 142 -8.27 -12.40 -37.99
N LEU A 143 -8.01 -11.23 -38.57
CA LEU A 143 -8.06 -11.02 -40.03
C LEU A 143 -6.67 -10.93 -40.70
N GLY A 144 -5.62 -11.36 -40.00
CA GLY A 144 -4.23 -11.16 -40.41
C GLY A 144 -3.47 -12.37 -40.96
N GLU A 145 -4.06 -13.56 -41.04
CA GLU A 145 -3.35 -14.75 -41.55
C GLU A 145 -4.15 -15.45 -42.65
N LYS A 146 -3.98 -14.95 -43.88
CA LYS A 146 -4.16 -15.76 -45.08
C LYS A 146 -2.84 -15.83 -45.83
N GLU A 147 -2.21 -16.97 -45.69
CA GLU A 147 -1.16 -17.47 -46.59
C GLU A 147 -1.61 -17.25 -48.05
N GLY A 148 -0.84 -16.46 -48.80
CA GLY A 148 -0.99 -16.31 -50.25
C GLY A 148 -0.33 -17.49 -50.97
N PRO A 149 -0.86 -17.91 -52.13
CA PRO A 149 -0.46 -19.14 -52.80
C PRO A 149 0.93 -19.05 -53.42
N GLY A 150 1.67 -20.15 -53.34
CA GLY A 150 2.98 -20.31 -53.95
C GLY A 150 2.98 -20.04 -55.46
N THR A 151 4.03 -19.39 -55.92
CA THR A 151 4.42 -19.43 -57.34
C THR A 151 5.80 -20.06 -57.40
N GLU A 152 5.85 -21.31 -57.87
CA GLU A 152 7.07 -21.97 -58.30
C GLU A 152 7.69 -21.19 -59.47
N GLU A 153 8.92 -20.69 -59.32
CA GLU A 153 9.76 -20.32 -60.47
C GLU A 153 10.89 -21.35 -60.60
N LYS A 154 10.82 -22.17 -61.65
CA LYS A 154 11.81 -23.17 -62.03
C LYS A 154 12.90 -22.54 -62.92
N GLY A 155 14.13 -22.46 -62.38
CA GLY A 155 15.41 -22.63 -63.10
C GLY A 155 16.04 -21.40 -63.75
N PRO A 156 17.38 -21.40 -63.99
CA PRO A 156 18.18 -22.58 -64.30
C PRO A 156 19.30 -22.92 -63.30
N ARG A 157 19.68 -24.20 -63.34
CA ARG A 157 20.77 -24.83 -62.58
C ARG A 157 22.11 -24.18 -62.96
N THR A 158 22.88 -23.80 -61.95
CA THR A 158 24.35 -23.87 -62.03
C THR A 158 24.81 -24.76 -60.88
N THR A 159 25.48 -25.82 -61.27
CA THR A 159 26.21 -26.75 -60.41
C THR A 159 27.40 -26.02 -59.80
N ASP A 160 27.53 -26.04 -58.48
CA ASP A 160 28.87 -26.09 -57.91
C ASP A 160 28.91 -26.97 -56.65
N HIS A 161 29.87 -27.86 -56.65
CA HIS A 161 30.15 -28.88 -55.65
C HIS A 161 31.28 -28.36 -54.73
N GLY A 162 31.03 -28.26 -53.42
CA GLY A 162 32.10 -28.03 -52.44
C GLY A 162 31.64 -28.33 -51.01
N PRO A 163 32.49 -28.90 -50.14
CA PRO A 163 32.08 -30.03 -49.30
C PRO A 163 31.52 -29.66 -47.92
N ARG A 164 30.63 -30.54 -47.45
CA ARG A 164 30.26 -30.69 -46.03
C ARG A 164 31.49 -31.14 -45.25
N THR A 165 31.74 -30.47 -44.12
CA THR A 165 32.40 -31.08 -42.97
C THR A 165 31.38 -31.15 -41.85
N THR A 166 31.05 -32.39 -41.50
CA THR A 166 30.48 -32.82 -40.22
C THR A 166 31.45 -32.55 -39.06
N ASP A 167 30.93 -32.77 -37.84
CA ASP A 167 31.64 -32.99 -36.57
C ASP A 167 31.54 -31.78 -35.61
N GLN A 168 30.63 -31.86 -34.62
CA GLN A 168 30.82 -32.44 -33.28
C GLN A 168 31.57 -31.47 -32.35
N GLU A 169 30.83 -30.82 -31.44
CA GLU A 169 30.96 -30.93 -29.97
C GLU A 169 29.75 -30.30 -29.27
#